data_AF-A0A6I9NRP6-F1
#
_entry.id   AF-A0A6I9NRP6-F1
#
_cell.length_a   1.000
_cell.length_b   1.000
_cell.length_c   1.000
_cell.angle_alpha   90.00
_cell.angle_beta   90.00
_cell.angle_gamma   90.00
#
_symmetry.space_group_name_H-M   'P 1'
#
loop_
_entity.id
_entity.type
_entity.pdbx_description
1 polymer ?
#
loop_
_entity_poly.entity_id
_entity_poly.type
_entity_poly.pdbx_seq_one_letter_code
_entity_poly.pdbx_strand_id
1 'polypeptide(L)'
;MTRRPLSDSLLELGVSQRFIDEVIEPVMRVNYGQNVSIPAFVGAVSLAGAQNNLWAVEGGNKLVCSGLLKTANANLLQAQVNSISPLYSGTSTLRVP
;
A
#
# COMPACT_ATOMS: atom_id res chain seq x y z
N MET A 1 1.05 -8.33 -14.37
CA MET A 1 0.79 -8.55 -12.93
C MET A 1 -0.40 -7.76 -12.38
N THR A 2 -0.80 -6.62 -12.94
CA THR A 2 -1.92 -5.80 -12.41
C THR A 2 -3.30 -6.14 -12.99
N ARG A 3 -3.37 -6.95 -14.05
CA ARG A 3 -4.61 -7.30 -14.76
C ARG A 3 -4.90 -8.81 -14.79
N ARG A 4 -4.07 -9.61 -14.13
CA ARG A 4 -4.28 -11.07 -14.02
C ARG A 4 -4.54 -11.44 -12.57
N PRO A 5 -5.40 -12.45 -12.31
CA PRO A 5 -5.58 -13.04 -11.00
C PRO A 5 -4.25 -13.50 -10.39
N LEU A 6 -4.18 -13.45 -9.05
CA LEU A 6 -3.07 -14.02 -8.30
C LEU A 6 -3.01 -15.54 -8.50
N SER A 7 -4.15 -16.24 -8.47
CA SER A 7 -4.26 -17.69 -8.69
C SER A 7 -3.53 -18.14 -9.95
N ASP A 8 -3.81 -17.51 -11.09
CA ASP A 8 -3.24 -17.89 -12.39
C ASP A 8 -1.73 -17.72 -12.38
N SER A 9 -1.25 -16.63 -11.78
CA SER A 9 0.19 -16.35 -11.69
C SER A 9 0.91 -17.35 -10.77
N LEU A 10 0.25 -17.82 -9.71
CA LEU A 10 0.81 -18.82 -8.79
C LEU A 10 0.82 -20.22 -9.40
N LEU A 11 -0.24 -20.60 -10.11
CA LEU A 11 -0.31 -21.85 -10.86
C LEU A 11 0.78 -21.91 -11.94
N GLU A 12 0.98 -20.82 -12.69
CA GLU A 12 2.09 -20.69 -13.67
C GLU A 12 3.47 -20.86 -13.03
N LEU A 13 3.63 -20.44 -11.77
CA LEU A 13 4.86 -20.61 -10.98
C LEU A 13 5.01 -22.00 -10.34
N GLY A 14 4.06 -22.92 -10.59
CA GLY A 14 4.09 -24.28 -10.07
C GLY A 14 3.56 -24.44 -8.64
N VAL A 15 2.90 -23.42 -8.08
CA VAL A 15 2.24 -23.53 -6.77
C VAL A 15 0.98 -24.37 -6.93
N SER A 16 0.83 -25.39 -6.09
CA SER A 16 -0.35 -26.27 -6.14
C SER A 16 -1.64 -25.52 -5.78
N GLN A 17 -2.76 -25.88 -6.42
CA GLN A 17 -4.08 -25.34 -6.10
C GLN A 17 -4.42 -25.49 -4.61
N ARG A 18 -4.10 -26.65 -4.02
CA ARG A 18 -4.32 -26.91 -2.58
C ARG A 18 -3.60 -25.89 -1.68
N PHE A 19 -2.35 -25.55 -2.01
CA PHE A 19 -1.60 -24.54 -1.25
C PHE A 19 -2.20 -23.14 -1.44
N ILE A 20 -2.71 -22.84 -2.65
CA ILE A 20 -3.43 -21.59 -2.92
C ILE A 20 -4.66 -21.48 -2.02
N ASP A 21 -5.48 -22.53 -1.96
CA ASP A 21 -6.74 -22.53 -1.23
C ASP A 21 -6.54 -22.56 0.30
N GLU A 22 -5.62 -23.40 0.79
CA GLU A 22 -5.42 -23.64 2.22
C GLU A 22 -4.51 -22.62 2.90
N VAL A 23 -3.60 -21.97 2.17
CA VAL A 23 -2.59 -21.06 2.76
C VAL A 23 -2.70 -19.64 2.21
N ILE A 24 -2.72 -19.47 0.89
CA ILE A 24 -2.64 -18.14 0.27
C ILE A 24 -3.97 -17.40 0.40
N GLU A 25 -5.10 -18.08 0.19
CA GLU A 25 -6.41 -17.44 0.27
C GLU A 25 -6.73 -16.92 1.68
N PRO A 26 -6.44 -17.65 2.78
CA PRO A 26 -6.48 -17.08 4.13
C PRO A 26 -5.63 -15.81 4.29
N VAL A 27 -4.39 -15.78 3.76
CA VAL A 27 -3.53 -14.59 3.82
C VAL A 27 -4.17 -13.40 3.08
N MET A 28 -4.79 -13.64 1.92
CA MET A 28 -5.52 -12.59 1.19
C MET A 28 -6.71 -12.07 1.99
N ARG A 29 -7.48 -12.97 2.63
CA ARG A 29 -8.63 -12.59 3.46
C ARG A 29 -8.21 -11.78 4.69
N VAL A 30 -7.11 -12.13 5.35
CA VAL A 30 -6.61 -11.39 6.52
C VAL A 30 -6.14 -9.98 6.15
N ASN A 31 -5.44 -9.82 5.01
CA ASN A 31 -4.90 -8.52 4.62
C ASN A 31 -5.92 -7.61 3.94
N TYR A 32 -6.75 -8.15 3.07
CA TYR A 32 -7.59 -7.36 2.16
C TYR A 32 -9.06 -7.78 2.12
N GLY A 33 -9.47 -8.83 2.85
CA GLY A 33 -10.84 -9.33 2.82
C GLY A 33 -11.28 -9.89 1.45
N GLN A 34 -10.33 -10.18 0.57
CA GLN A 34 -10.56 -10.63 -0.81
C GLN A 34 -10.01 -12.05 -1.01
N ASN A 35 -10.48 -12.73 -2.06
CA ASN A 35 -9.96 -14.03 -2.47
C ASN A 35 -8.78 -13.87 -3.46
N VAL A 36 -8.27 -15.00 -3.97
CA VAL A 36 -7.11 -15.05 -4.89
C VAL A 36 -7.40 -14.59 -6.32
N SER A 37 -8.60 -14.09 -6.61
CA SER A 37 -8.92 -13.44 -7.89
C SER A 37 -8.41 -12.00 -8.00
N ILE A 38 -7.89 -11.44 -6.89
CA ILE A 38 -7.24 -10.12 -6.83
C ILE A 38 -6.08 -10.02 -7.83
N PRO A 39 -5.76 -8.81 -8.34
CA PRO A 39 -4.57 -8.62 -9.16
C PRO A 39 -3.29 -9.19 -8.53
N ALA A 40 -2.53 -9.97 -9.32
CA ALA A 40 -1.35 -10.69 -8.85
C ALA A 40 -0.30 -9.81 -8.15
N PHE A 41 -0.13 -8.56 -8.59
CA PHE A 41 0.76 -7.61 -7.91
C PHE A 41 0.30 -7.31 -6.47
N VAL A 42 -0.98 -7.06 -6.26
CA VAL A 42 -1.54 -6.79 -4.92
C VAL A 42 -1.44 -8.05 -4.05
N GLY A 43 -1.71 -9.22 -4.63
CA GLY A 43 -1.51 -10.50 -3.97
C GLY A 43 -0.06 -10.74 -3.53
N ALA A 44 0.91 -10.41 -4.38
CA ALA A 44 2.33 -10.52 -4.03
C ALA A 44 2.73 -9.60 -2.86
N VAL A 45 2.18 -8.39 -2.81
CA VAL A 45 2.41 -7.46 -1.68
C VAL A 45 1.85 -8.04 -0.37
N SER A 46 0.66 -8.65 -0.39
CA SER A 46 0.09 -9.32 0.78
C SER A 46 0.94 -10.52 1.24
N LEU A 47 1.44 -11.33 0.29
CA LEU A 47 2.32 -12.45 0.60
C LEU A 47 3.67 -12.00 1.20
N ALA A 48 4.24 -10.89 0.74
CA ALA A 48 5.44 -10.31 1.36
C ALA A 48 5.18 -9.90 2.82
N GLY A 49 3.97 -9.44 3.14
CA GLY A 49 3.53 -9.14 4.50
C GLY A 49 3.29 -10.37 5.40
N ALA A 50 3.27 -11.59 4.85
CA ALA A 50 3.11 -12.82 5.62
C ALA A 50 4.45 -13.44 6.07
N GLN A 51 5.58 -12.85 5.68
CA GLN A 51 6.91 -13.36 5.99
C GLN A 51 7.37 -12.95 7.40
N ASN A 52 8.28 -13.73 7.99
CA ASN A 52 8.79 -13.52 9.34
C ASN A 52 9.93 -12.48 9.44
N ASN A 53 10.39 -11.96 8.31
CA ASN A 53 11.50 -11.01 8.22
C ASN A 53 11.03 -9.54 8.16
N LEU A 54 9.77 -9.28 8.50
CA LEU A 54 9.27 -7.91 8.66
C LEU A 54 10.01 -7.21 9.81
N TRP A 55 10.26 -5.92 9.61
CA TRP A 55 10.90 -5.07 10.59
C TRP A 55 9.99 -3.88 10.91
N ALA A 56 10.19 -3.31 12.10
CA ALA A 56 9.52 -2.10 12.52
C ALA A 56 10.56 -1.10 13.03
N VAL A 57 10.28 0.18 12.87
CA VAL A 57 11.12 1.24 13.45
C VAL A 57 10.99 1.17 14.97
N GLU A 58 12.11 1.19 15.69
CA GLU A 58 12.12 1.33 17.14
C GLU A 58 11.40 2.63 17.56
N GLY A 59 10.40 2.53 18.43
CA GLY A 59 9.52 3.65 18.80
C GLY A 59 8.32 3.87 17.85
N GLY A 60 8.20 3.07 16.80
CA GLY A 60 7.01 2.93 15.95
C GLY A 60 7.14 3.56 14.56
N ASN A 61 6.48 2.94 13.57
CA ASN A 61 6.55 3.33 12.15
C ASN A 61 6.08 4.77 11.86
N LYS A 62 5.32 5.41 12.76
CA LYS A 62 4.98 6.84 12.67
C LYS A 62 6.21 7.74 12.55
N LEU A 63 7.35 7.31 13.11
CA LEU A 63 8.60 8.06 13.08
C LEU A 63 9.16 8.22 11.68
N VAL A 64 8.83 7.33 10.72
CA VAL A 64 9.23 7.48 9.32
C VAL A 64 8.68 8.79 8.76
N CYS A 65 7.37 9.01 8.88
CA CYS A 65 6.73 10.23 8.39
C CYS A 65 7.22 11.48 9.13
N SER A 66 7.39 11.40 10.46
CA SER A 66 7.93 12.52 11.25
C SER A 66 9.37 12.88 10.86
N GLY A 67 10.21 11.88 10.55
CA GLY A 67 11.57 12.09 10.08
C GLY A 67 11.61 12.76 8.71
N LEU A 68 10.81 12.26 7.76
CA LEU A 68 10.69 12.85 6.42
C LEU A 68 10.23 14.31 6.46
N LEU A 69 9.24 14.63 7.31
CA LEU A 69 8.76 16.01 7.48
C LEU A 69 9.85 16.95 8.00
N LYS A 70 10.67 16.50 8.98
CA LYS A 70 11.80 17.28 9.49
C LYS A 70 12.86 17.50 8.40
N THR A 71 13.18 16.48 7.60
CA THR A 71 14.19 16.56 6.54
C THR A 71 13.73 17.40 5.35
N ALA A 72 12.44 17.36 5.01
CA ALA A 72 11.89 18.09 3.87
C ALA A 72 11.89 19.62 4.06
N ASN A 73 12.17 20.12 5.28
CA ASN A 73 12.05 21.53 5.64
C ASN A 73 10.70 22.14 5.21
N ALA A 74 9.64 21.32 5.25
CA ALA A 74 8.31 21.68 4.79
C ALA A 74 7.54 22.41 5.89
N ASN A 75 6.74 23.41 5.50
CA ASN A 75 5.77 24.04 6.40
C ASN A 75 4.50 23.20 6.48
N LEU A 76 4.30 22.50 7.60
CA LEU A 76 3.13 21.65 7.82
C LEU A 76 1.94 22.48 8.33
N LEU A 77 0.94 22.66 7.47
CA LEU A 77 -0.32 23.32 7.83
C LEU A 77 -1.34 22.29 8.32
N GLN A 78 -1.69 22.34 9.60
CA GLN A 78 -2.71 21.48 10.20
C GLN A 78 -4.11 22.02 9.88
N ALA A 79 -4.60 21.73 8.68
CA ALA A 79 -5.91 22.18 8.20
C ALA A 79 -6.59 21.14 7.32
N GLN A 80 -7.92 21.18 7.27
CA GLN A 80 -8.70 20.38 6.35
C GLN A 80 -8.78 21.08 4.99
N VAL A 81 -8.38 20.39 3.91
CA VAL A 81 -8.54 20.90 2.56
C VAL A 81 -9.97 20.63 2.09
N ASN A 82 -10.79 21.68 1.95
CA ASN A 82 -12.19 21.57 1.54
C ASN A 82 -12.40 21.72 0.03
N SER A 83 -11.48 22.38 -0.67
CA SER A 83 -11.56 22.60 -2.11
C SER A 83 -10.17 22.80 -2.70
N ILE A 84 -9.95 22.31 -3.91
CA ILE A 84 -8.74 22.55 -4.70
C ILE A 84 -9.21 23.01 -6.09
N SER A 85 -8.67 24.13 -6.59
CA SER A 85 -8.90 24.60 -7.96
C SER A 85 -7.58 24.78 -8.70
N PRO A 86 -7.50 24.40 -10.00
CA PRO A 86 -6.32 24.67 -10.80
C PRO A 86 -6.10 26.17 -10.95
N LEU A 87 -4.87 26.63 -10.75
CA LEU A 87 -4.44 27.98 -11.09
C LEU A 87 -3.90 27.97 -12.53
N TYR A 88 -4.71 28.44 -13.48
CA TYR A 88 -4.26 28.69 -14.85
C TYR A 88 -3.52 30.03 -14.93
N SER A 89 -2.48 30.22 -14.12
CA SER A 89 -1.53 31.35 -14.22
C SER A 89 -0.32 31.07 -13.32
N GLY A 90 0.88 31.26 -13.86
CA GLY A 90 2.16 30.79 -13.33
C GLY A 90 2.67 31.46 -12.04
N THR A 91 1.85 31.61 -11.00
CA THR A 91 2.32 31.95 -9.65
C THR A 91 1.29 31.54 -8.61
N SER A 92 1.68 30.67 -7.68
CA SER A 92 0.76 30.05 -6.72
C SER A 92 0.65 30.88 -5.43
N THR A 93 -0.58 31.18 -5.01
CA THR A 93 -0.89 31.58 -3.63
C THR A 93 -1.91 30.61 -3.03
N LEU A 94 -1.51 29.90 -1.97
CA LEU A 94 -2.39 29.07 -1.14
C LEU A 94 -3.20 29.99 -0.20
N ARG A 95 -4.52 29.96 -0.29
CA ARG A 95 -5.41 30.53 0.74
C ARG A 95 -5.81 29.41 1.70
N VAL A 96 -5.47 29.60 2.96
CA VAL A 96 -5.99 28.84 4.10
C VAL A 96 -6.76 29.85 4.97
N PRO A 97 -7.93 29.51 5.52
CA PRO A 97 -8.65 30.40 6.45
C PRO A 97 -7.84 30.73 7.70
#